data_AF-A0AA37QD87-F1
#
_entry.id   AF-A0AA37QD87-F1
#
_cell.length_a   1.000
_cell.length_b   1.000
_cell.length_c   1.000
_cell.angle_alpha   90.00
_cell.angle_beta   90.00
_cell.angle_gamma   90.00
#
_symmetry.space_group_name_H-M   'P 1'
#
loop_
_entity.id
_entity.type
_entity.pdbx_description
1 polymer ?
#
loop_
_entity_poly.entity_id
_entity_poly.type
_entity_poly.pdbx_seq_one_letter_code
_entity_poly.pdbx_strand_id
1 'polypeptide(L)'
;MQDRDQHHRSSGHAGDAGERFVDRRAPGRGAPTHVERRVEPRVDGRAPLLGTSEHVGETLRRARASIAASREHRETLLALFARGSALLAASDRAIRQSQALRAELRASVTALVQHLHDDGEPPQRMLVLVKSTVAAALPPECDPSERRALMEDVVRWSIDAYYPAA
;
A
#
# COMPACT_ATOMS: atom_id res chain seq x y z
N MET A 1 7.99 46.49 -28.73
CA MET A 1 9.32 46.44 -28.12
C MET A 1 9.25 45.38 -27.04
N GLN A 2 9.47 44.13 -27.47
CA GLN A 2 10.69 43.35 -27.22
C GLN A 2 10.52 42.56 -25.90
N ASP A 3 10.15 41.29 -25.98
CA ASP A 3 10.99 40.11 -26.27
C ASP A 3 11.72 39.63 -25.01
N ARG A 4 11.48 38.36 -24.68
CA ARG A 4 12.35 37.38 -24.01
C ARG A 4 13.23 37.83 -22.83
N ASP A 5 13.09 37.14 -21.70
CA ASP A 5 14.04 36.06 -21.38
C ASP A 5 13.62 35.29 -20.12
N GLN A 6 13.14 34.07 -20.37
CA GLN A 6 13.19 32.96 -19.42
C GLN A 6 14.53 32.27 -19.63
N HIS A 7 15.32 32.03 -18.57
CA HIS A 7 16.30 30.95 -18.32
C HIS A 7 17.14 31.42 -17.12
N HIS A 8 17.22 30.72 -15.99
CA HIS A 8 17.88 29.43 -15.84
C HIS A 8 17.35 28.68 -14.62
N ARG A 9 17.04 27.40 -14.83
CA ARG A 9 16.81 26.40 -13.80
C ARG A 9 18.13 26.12 -13.07
N SER A 10 18.11 26.31 -11.75
CA SER A 10 19.19 25.89 -10.87
C SER A 10 19.11 24.38 -10.65
N SER A 11 20.15 23.68 -11.10
CA SER A 11 20.37 22.25 -10.92
C SER A 11 20.93 22.01 -9.52
N GLY A 12 20.06 21.57 -8.60
CA GLY A 12 20.43 21.15 -7.26
C GLY A 12 20.66 19.64 -7.22
N HIS A 13 21.93 19.28 -7.22
CA HIS A 13 22.52 17.96 -7.07
C HIS A 13 22.12 17.33 -5.72
N ALA A 14 21.41 16.20 -5.71
CA ALA A 14 21.14 15.41 -4.51
C ALA A 14 21.74 14.01 -4.69
N GLY A 15 22.70 13.70 -3.82
CA GLY A 15 23.52 12.51 -3.84
C GLY A 15 22.73 11.22 -3.67
N ASP A 16 23.03 10.30 -4.59
CA ASP A 16 22.67 8.89 -4.56
C ASP A 16 23.50 8.18 -3.49
N ALA A 17 22.95 8.11 -2.28
CA ALA A 17 23.51 7.30 -1.19
C ALA A 17 23.00 5.86 -1.36
N GLY A 18 23.87 5.02 -1.88
CA GLY A 18 23.62 3.59 -2.07
C GLY A 18 23.25 2.87 -0.78
N GLU A 19 21.98 2.52 -0.65
CA GLU A 19 21.55 1.43 0.21
C GLU A 19 21.69 0.11 -0.55
N ARG A 20 22.72 -0.65 -0.16
CA ARG A 20 22.93 -2.04 -0.53
C ARG A 20 21.78 -2.87 0.04
N PHE A 21 20.72 -3.01 -0.75
CA PHE A 21 19.64 -3.96 -0.51
C PHE A 21 20.19 -5.38 -0.72
N VAL A 22 20.52 -6.06 0.38
CA VAL A 22 20.91 -7.47 0.36
C VAL A 22 19.66 -8.30 0.13
N ASP A 23 19.40 -8.60 -1.14
CA ASP A 23 18.35 -9.50 -1.63
C ASP A 23 18.55 -10.92 -1.09
N ARG A 24 17.91 -11.25 0.04
CA ARG A 24 17.71 -12.62 0.52
C ARG A 24 16.67 -13.31 -0.36
N ARG A 25 17.08 -13.74 -1.55
CA ARG A 25 16.28 -14.65 -2.38
C ARG A 25 16.13 -15.99 -1.67
N ALA A 26 14.89 -16.30 -1.30
CA ALA A 26 14.47 -17.66 -1.01
C ALA A 26 14.68 -18.55 -2.24
N PRO A 27 15.24 -19.76 -2.11
CA PRO A 27 15.31 -20.72 -3.19
C PRO A 27 13.95 -21.43 -3.37
N GLY A 28 13.50 -21.55 -4.62
CA GLY A 28 12.63 -22.66 -5.03
C GLY A 28 11.13 -22.40 -5.08
N ARG A 29 10.68 -21.37 -5.81
CA ARG A 29 9.35 -21.45 -6.45
C ARG A 29 9.54 -22.17 -7.79
N GLY A 30 9.12 -23.43 -7.83
CA GLY A 30 9.16 -24.26 -9.03
C GLY A 30 8.58 -23.49 -10.22
N ALA A 31 9.39 -23.39 -11.27
CA ALA A 31 8.95 -22.83 -12.53
C ALA A 31 7.68 -23.57 -12.96
N PRO A 32 6.60 -22.86 -13.36
CA PRO A 32 5.60 -23.50 -14.18
C PRO A 32 6.32 -23.90 -15.45
N THR A 33 6.58 -25.21 -15.60
CA THR A 33 6.87 -25.79 -16.89
C THR A 33 5.68 -25.43 -17.76
N HIS A 34 5.85 -24.37 -18.55
CA HIS A 34 5.08 -24.16 -19.75
C HIS A 34 5.37 -25.40 -20.60
N VAL A 35 4.56 -26.42 -20.40
CA VAL A 35 4.35 -27.45 -21.40
C VAL A 35 3.72 -26.67 -22.55
N GLU A 36 4.57 -26.16 -23.43
CA GLU A 36 4.21 -25.82 -24.80
C GLU A 36 3.62 -27.11 -25.38
N ARG A 37 2.33 -27.32 -25.11
CA ARG A 37 1.54 -28.30 -25.82
C ARG A 37 1.45 -27.73 -27.22
N ARG A 38 2.46 -28.04 -28.02
CA ARG A 38 2.48 -27.86 -29.46
C ARG A 38 1.33 -28.72 -29.96
N VAL A 39 0.15 -28.13 -30.00
CA VAL A 39 -1.02 -28.71 -30.65
C VAL A 39 -0.65 -28.69 -32.12
N GLU A 40 -0.07 -29.79 -32.60
CA GLU A 40 0.06 -29.99 -34.03
C GLU A 40 -1.35 -29.91 -34.61
N PRO A 41 -1.61 -28.98 -35.55
CA PRO A 41 -2.90 -28.92 -36.19
C PRO A 41 -3.07 -30.25 -36.93
N ARG A 42 -4.00 -31.07 -36.44
CA ARG A 42 -4.44 -32.28 -37.13
C ARG A 42 -5.16 -31.81 -38.39
N VAL A 43 -4.40 -31.63 -39.47
CA VAL A 43 -4.90 -31.26 -40.79
C VAL A 43 -5.43 -32.54 -41.42
N ASP A 44 -6.65 -32.92 -41.03
CA ASP A 44 -7.45 -33.82 -41.87
C ASP A 44 -7.70 -33.04 -43.17
N GLY A 45 -7.07 -33.49 -44.26
CA GLY A 45 -6.80 -32.75 -45.51
C GLY A 45 -8.00 -32.32 -46.38
N ARG A 46 -9.13 -31.94 -45.79
CA ARG A 46 -10.17 -31.15 -46.48
C ARG A 46 -10.04 -29.70 -46.07
N ALA A 47 -9.40 -28.90 -46.93
CA ALA A 47 -9.50 -27.45 -46.82
C ALA A 47 -10.99 -27.06 -46.76
N PRO A 48 -11.44 -26.29 -45.75
CA PRO A 48 -12.81 -25.81 -45.71
C PRO A 48 -13.09 -25.10 -47.02
N LEU A 49 -14.14 -25.51 -47.74
CA LEU A 49 -14.57 -24.81 -48.94
C LEU A 49 -15.05 -23.42 -48.51
N LEU A 50 -14.15 -22.44 -48.59
CA LEU A 50 -14.43 -21.05 -48.29
C LEU A 50 -15.56 -20.57 -49.20
N GLY A 51 -16.55 -19.88 -48.64
CA GLY A 51 -17.70 -19.36 -49.37
C GLY A 51 -18.93 -20.28 -49.41
N THR A 52 -18.91 -21.47 -48.78
CA THR A 52 -20.14 -22.24 -48.55
C THR A 52 -20.96 -21.63 -47.41
N SER A 53 -22.29 -21.78 -47.46
CA SER A 53 -23.19 -21.34 -46.38
C SER A 53 -22.85 -21.99 -45.02
N GLU A 54 -22.38 -23.24 -45.05
CA GLU A 54 -21.90 -23.96 -43.87
C GLU A 54 -20.67 -23.28 -43.24
N HIS A 55 -19.70 -22.87 -44.07
CA HIS A 55 -18.50 -22.15 -43.60
C HIS A 55 -18.85 -20.80 -42.97
N VAL A 56 -19.79 -20.06 -43.57
CA VAL A 56 -20.29 -18.79 -43.01
C VAL A 56 -20.99 -19.05 -41.66
N GLY A 57 -21.85 -20.06 -41.58
CA GLY A 57 -22.55 -20.41 -40.34
C GLY A 57 -21.62 -20.80 -39.20
N GLU A 58 -20.58 -21.59 -39.49
CA GLU A 58 -19.56 -21.96 -38.52
C GLU A 58 -18.70 -20.77 -38.08
N THR A 59 -18.28 -19.91 -39.02
CA THR A 59 -17.52 -18.70 -38.71
C THR A 59 -18.31 -17.75 -37.81
N LEU A 60 -19.60 -17.55 -38.10
CA LEU A 60 -20.50 -16.76 -37.27
C LEU A 60 -20.67 -17.36 -35.86
N ARG A 61 -20.76 -18.69 -35.74
CA ARG A 61 -20.83 -19.38 -34.45
C ARG A 61 -19.59 -19.13 -33.61
N ARG A 62 -18.39 -19.27 -34.20
CA ARG A 62 -17.12 -18.97 -33.52
C ARG A 62 -16.99 -17.51 -33.13
N ALA A 63 -17.35 -16.59 -34.03
CA ALA A 63 -17.33 -15.17 -33.74
C ALA A 63 -18.26 -14.82 -32.56
N ARG A 64 -19.49 -15.36 -32.54
CA ARG A 64 -20.43 -15.17 -31.44
C ARG A 64 -19.89 -15.73 -30.12
N ALA A 65 -19.29 -16.93 -30.14
CA ALA A 65 -18.67 -17.51 -28.95
C ALA A 65 -17.50 -16.66 -28.43
N SER A 66 -16.64 -16.17 -29.32
CA SER A 66 -15.52 -15.28 -28.98
C SER A 66 -15.99 -13.95 -28.39
N ILE A 67 -17.05 -13.36 -28.95
CA ILE A 67 -17.66 -12.13 -28.41
C ILE A 67 -18.24 -12.38 -27.00
N ALA A 68 -18.94 -13.49 -26.79
CA ALA A 68 -19.50 -13.85 -25.49
C ALA A 68 -18.40 -14.02 -24.44
N ALA A 69 -17.35 -14.80 -24.75
CA ALA A 69 -16.20 -14.99 -23.85
C ALA A 69 -15.48 -13.66 -23.55
N SER A 70 -15.34 -12.78 -24.55
CA SER A 70 -14.71 -11.47 -24.37
C SER A 70 -15.53 -10.56 -23.45
N ARG A 71 -16.87 -10.63 -23.52
CA ARG A 71 -17.76 -9.87 -22.63
C ARG A 71 -17.66 -10.38 -21.19
N GLU A 72 -17.73 -11.69 -20.99
CA GLU A 72 -17.56 -12.32 -19.67
C GLU A 72 -16.20 -11.98 -19.04
N HIS A 73 -15.13 -12.04 -19.83
CA HIS A 73 -13.79 -11.67 -19.36
C HIS A 73 -13.72 -10.19 -18.97
N ARG A 74 -14.31 -9.29 -19.78
CA ARG A 74 -14.38 -7.86 -19.46
C ARG A 74 -15.17 -7.61 -18.18
N GLU A 75 -16.32 -8.25 -17.99
CA GLU A 75 -17.14 -8.13 -16.79
C GLU A 75 -16.37 -8.59 -15.55
N THR A 76 -15.67 -9.71 -15.66
CA THR A 76 -14.79 -10.23 -14.59
C THR A 76 -13.69 -9.23 -14.24
N LEU A 77 -13.01 -8.65 -15.23
CA LEU A 77 -11.97 -7.66 -15.01
C LEU A 77 -12.54 -6.39 -14.34
N LEU A 78 -13.67 -5.90 -14.80
CA LEU A 78 -14.33 -4.73 -14.19
C LEU A 78 -14.71 -5.00 -12.73
N ALA A 79 -15.21 -6.20 -12.42
CA ALA A 79 -15.53 -6.59 -11.05
C ALA A 79 -14.28 -6.64 -10.16
N LEU A 80 -13.15 -7.16 -10.67
CA LEU A 80 -11.87 -7.18 -9.96
C LEU A 80 -11.33 -5.77 -9.72
N PHE A 81 -11.39 -4.89 -10.72
CA PHE A 81 -10.99 -3.49 -10.56
C PHE A 81 -11.87 -2.75 -9.56
N ALA A 82 -13.19 -2.94 -9.61
CA ALA A 82 -14.11 -2.37 -8.64
C ALA A 82 -13.76 -2.82 -7.21
N ARG A 83 -13.53 -4.12 -7.00
CA ARG A 83 -13.11 -4.67 -5.70
C ARG A 83 -11.76 -4.10 -5.25
N GLY A 84 -10.78 -4.01 -6.15
CA GLY A 84 -9.47 -3.43 -5.85
C GLY A 84 -9.58 -1.96 -5.43
N SER A 85 -10.36 -1.16 -6.16
CA SER A 85 -10.60 0.24 -5.85
C SER A 85 -11.28 0.43 -4.49
N ALA A 86 -12.26 -0.43 -4.16
CA ALA A 86 -12.94 -0.40 -2.87
C ALA A 86 -11.99 -0.74 -1.71
N LEU A 87 -11.10 -1.72 -1.90
CA LEU A 87 -10.10 -2.09 -0.89
C LEU A 87 -9.09 -0.97 -0.65
N LEU A 88 -8.60 -0.31 -1.71
CA LEU A 88 -7.71 0.85 -1.59
C LEU A 88 -8.39 1.99 -0.84
N ALA A 89 -9.64 2.32 -1.19
CA ALA A 89 -10.41 3.36 -0.49
C ALA A 89 -10.64 3.05 1.00
N ALA A 90 -10.85 1.76 1.34
CA ALA A 90 -10.97 1.32 2.72
C ALA A 90 -9.63 1.42 3.47
N SER A 91 -8.52 1.02 2.83
CA SER A 91 -7.17 1.15 3.37
C SER A 91 -6.82 2.62 3.66
N ASP A 92 -7.06 3.51 2.70
CA ASP A 92 -6.82 4.95 2.87
C ASP A 92 -7.62 5.53 4.03
N ARG A 93 -8.88 5.08 4.20
CA ARG A 93 -9.72 5.51 5.32
C ARG A 93 -9.15 5.02 6.65
N ALA A 94 -8.72 3.77 6.73
CA ALA A 94 -8.12 3.21 7.94
C ALA A 94 -6.81 3.93 8.31
N ILE A 95 -5.97 4.26 7.32
CA ILE A 95 -4.74 5.04 7.53
C ILE A 95 -5.06 6.43 8.09
N ARG A 96 -6.01 7.15 7.48
CA ARG A 96 -6.42 8.47 7.98
C ARG A 96 -7.00 8.41 9.40
N GLN A 97 -7.81 7.40 9.68
CA GLN A 97 -8.37 7.21 11.02
C GLN A 97 -7.27 6.91 12.05
N SER A 98 -6.30 6.05 11.71
CA SER A 98 -5.14 5.77 12.55
C SER A 98 -4.31 7.04 12.83
N GLN A 99 -4.06 7.85 11.79
CA GLN A 99 -3.35 9.13 11.94
C GLN A 99 -4.10 10.11 12.83
N ALA A 100 -5.43 10.22 12.70
CA ALA A 100 -6.25 11.07 13.54
C ALA A 100 -6.19 10.64 15.02
N LEU A 101 -6.39 9.35 15.30
CA LEU A 101 -6.29 8.80 16.66
C LEU A 101 -4.90 9.02 17.26
N ARG A 102 -3.85 8.90 16.45
CA ARG A 102 -2.47 9.15 16.89
C ARG A 102 -2.21 10.62 17.21
N ALA A 103 -2.82 11.54 16.46
CA ALA A 103 -2.77 12.97 16.76
C ALA A 103 -3.55 13.31 18.05
N GLU A 104 -4.72 12.71 18.26
CA GLU A 104 -5.50 12.85 19.50
C GLU A 104 -4.72 12.32 20.72
N LEU A 105 -4.10 11.15 20.60
CA LEU A 105 -3.25 10.60 21.65
C LEU A 105 -2.05 11.51 21.93
N ARG A 106 -1.38 12.01 20.89
CA ARG A 106 -0.28 12.98 21.06
C ARG A 106 -0.73 14.20 21.85
N ALA A 107 -1.85 14.80 21.47
CA ALA A 107 -2.41 15.96 22.19
C ALA A 107 -2.70 15.63 23.67
N SER A 108 -3.25 14.44 23.94
CA SER A 108 -3.57 13.98 25.29
C SER A 108 -2.32 13.75 26.14
N VAL A 109 -1.29 13.13 25.57
CA VAL A 109 0.03 12.94 26.23
C VAL A 109 0.70 14.27 26.50
N THR A 110 0.69 15.20 25.54
CA THR A 110 1.24 16.55 25.72
C THR A 110 0.53 17.29 26.86
N ALA A 111 -0.80 17.24 26.92
CA ALA A 111 -1.56 17.87 28.01
C ALA A 111 -1.24 17.25 29.37
N LEU A 112 -1.14 15.91 29.46
CA LEU A 112 -0.74 15.21 30.69
C LEU A 112 0.65 15.63 31.15
N VAL A 113 1.61 15.72 30.23
CA VAL A 113 2.99 16.13 30.52
C VAL A 113 3.06 17.56 31.02
N GLN A 114 2.32 18.49 30.39
CA GLN A 114 2.24 19.88 30.84
C GLN A 114 1.66 19.97 32.25
N HIS A 115 0.59 19.22 32.53
CA HIS A 115 0.01 19.19 33.88
C HIS A 115 1.00 18.69 34.93
N LEU A 116 1.72 17.59 34.66
CA LEU A 116 2.75 17.07 35.57
C LEU A 116 3.92 18.04 35.75
N HIS A 117 4.32 18.74 34.68
CA HIS A 117 5.35 19.77 34.74
C HIS A 117 4.92 20.95 35.61
N ASP A 118 3.68 21.43 35.45
CA ASP A 118 3.12 22.53 36.25
C ASP A 118 3.00 22.16 37.73
N ASP A 119 2.80 20.88 38.04
CA ASP A 119 2.85 20.32 39.40
C ASP A 119 4.29 20.18 39.95
N GLY A 120 5.31 20.53 39.16
CA GLY A 120 6.72 20.49 39.56
C GLY A 120 7.36 19.11 39.51
N GLU A 121 6.76 18.14 38.82
CA GLU A 121 7.32 16.79 38.71
C GLU A 121 8.61 16.79 37.87
N PRO A 122 9.72 16.17 38.34
CA PRO A 122 10.95 16.09 37.57
C PRO A 122 10.76 15.17 36.34
N PRO A 123 11.54 15.37 35.27
CA PRO A 123 11.30 14.74 33.97
C PRO A 123 11.37 13.21 34.03
N GLN A 124 12.25 12.64 34.86
CA GLN A 124 12.37 11.19 35.03
C GLN A 124 11.10 10.58 35.64
N ARG A 125 10.53 11.25 36.66
CA ARG A 125 9.32 10.78 37.35
C ARG A 125 8.08 10.95 36.47
N MET A 126 7.97 12.08 35.77
CA MET A 126 6.95 12.30 34.76
C MET A 126 6.95 11.18 33.69
N LEU A 127 8.12 10.83 33.13
CA LEU A 127 8.20 9.75 32.13
C LEU A 127 7.71 8.39 32.68
N VAL A 128 8.03 8.06 33.93
CA VAL A 128 7.54 6.83 34.57
C VAL A 128 6.01 6.83 34.66
N LEU A 129 5.41 7.95 35.07
CA LEU A 129 3.96 8.11 35.20
C LEU A 129 3.23 8.04 33.86
N VAL A 130 3.76 8.71 32.82
CA VAL A 130 3.16 8.67 31.48
C VAL A 130 3.25 7.26 30.90
N LYS A 131 4.42 6.60 31.00
CA LYS A 131 4.61 5.24 30.48
C LYS A 131 3.72 4.23 31.20
N SER A 132 3.57 4.33 32.53
CA SER A 132 2.69 3.43 33.28
C SER A 132 1.22 3.64 32.90
N THR A 133 0.79 4.89 32.72
CA THR A 133 -0.56 5.24 32.28
C THR A 133 -0.87 4.64 30.91
N VAL A 134 0.04 4.81 29.93
CA VAL A 134 -0.13 4.24 28.59
C VAL A 134 -0.07 2.72 28.62
N ALA A 135 0.85 2.12 29.38
CA ALA A 135 0.94 0.67 29.50
C ALA A 135 -0.31 0.04 30.10
N ALA A 136 -0.95 0.71 31.08
CA ALA A 136 -2.20 0.26 31.69
C ALA A 136 -3.41 0.38 30.75
N ALA A 137 -3.39 1.33 29.82
CA ALA A 137 -4.46 1.52 28.83
C ALA A 137 -4.35 0.57 27.62
N LEU A 138 -3.19 -0.08 27.42
CA LEU A 138 -2.98 -0.96 26.27
C LEU A 138 -3.59 -2.34 26.50
N PRO A 139 -4.33 -2.88 25.50
CA PRO A 139 -4.88 -4.22 25.61
C PRO A 139 -3.76 -5.28 25.69
N PRO A 140 -3.98 -6.39 26.40
CA PRO A 140 -2.98 -7.45 26.54
C PRO A 140 -2.64 -8.12 25.19
N GLU A 141 -3.57 -8.12 24.23
CA GLU A 141 -3.41 -8.70 22.89
C GLU A 141 -2.64 -7.79 21.92
N CYS A 142 -2.27 -6.57 22.33
CA CYS A 142 -1.50 -5.66 21.47
C CYS A 142 -0.15 -6.29 21.12
N ASP A 143 0.15 -6.34 19.83
CA ASP A 143 1.38 -6.89 19.28
C ASP A 143 2.61 -6.25 19.97
N PRO A 144 3.62 -7.05 20.38
CA PRO A 144 4.79 -6.52 21.08
C PRO A 144 5.56 -5.45 20.30
N SER A 145 5.60 -5.52 18.96
CA SER A 145 6.29 -4.54 18.13
C SER A 145 5.50 -3.23 18.02
N GLU A 146 4.17 -3.31 17.88
CA GLU A 146 3.27 -2.15 17.89
C GLU A 146 3.31 -1.43 19.25
N ARG A 147 3.23 -2.21 20.35
CA ARG A 147 3.36 -1.70 21.72
C ARG A 147 4.66 -0.94 21.91
N ARG A 148 5.77 -1.49 21.42
CA ARG A 148 7.09 -0.85 21.50
C ARG A 148 7.13 0.45 20.71
N ALA A 149 6.70 0.43 19.45
CA ALA A 149 6.68 1.62 18.59
C ALA A 149 5.85 2.75 19.21
N LEU A 150 4.64 2.44 19.71
CA LEU A 150 3.79 3.41 20.39
C LEU A 150 4.46 3.98 21.64
N MET A 151 5.14 3.15 22.44
CA MET A 151 5.84 3.61 23.63
C MET A 151 7.02 4.53 23.28
N GLU A 152 7.76 4.24 22.22
CA GLU A 152 8.83 5.10 21.70
C GLU A 152 8.29 6.48 21.26
N ASP A 153 7.13 6.49 20.59
CA ASP A 153 6.44 7.73 20.20
C ASP A 153 5.99 8.57 21.39
N VAL A 154 5.36 7.92 22.39
CA VAL A 154 4.90 8.58 23.61
C VAL A 154 6.05 9.20 24.36
N VAL A 155 7.18 8.49 24.51
CA VAL A 155 8.38 9.02 25.16
C VAL A 155 8.90 10.24 24.41
N ARG A 156 9.00 10.17 23.08
CA ARG A 156 9.42 11.31 22.26
C ARG A 156 8.51 12.52 22.46
N TRP A 157 7.19 12.36 22.33
CA TRP A 157 6.24 13.46 22.52
C TRP A 157 6.29 14.04 23.94
N SER A 158 6.57 13.19 24.94
CA SER A 158 6.71 13.65 26.32
C SER A 158 7.94 14.52 26.51
N ILE A 159 9.07 14.16 25.89
CA ILE A 159 10.29 14.96 25.94
C ILE A 159 10.07 16.29 25.22
N ASP A 160 9.49 16.27 24.01
CA ASP A 160 9.19 17.47 23.23
C ASP A 160 8.25 18.44 23.99
N ALA A 161 7.29 17.89 24.74
CA ALA A 161 6.33 18.68 25.52
C ALA A 161 6.94 19.25 26.80
N TYR A 162 7.85 18.54 27.46
CA TYR A 162 8.50 18.97 28.70
C TYR A 162 9.58 20.04 28.44
N TYR A 163 10.27 19.96 27.30
CA TYR A 163 11.31 20.92 26.89
C TYR A 163 10.91 21.63 25.58
N PRO A 164 9.96 22.57 25.62
CA PRO A 164 9.63 23.35 24.42
C PRO A 164 10.89 24.05 23.92
N ALA A 165 11.15 23.98 22.62
CA ALA A 165 12.24 24.74 22.01
C ALA A 165 12.01 26.24 22.32
N ALA A 166 12.94 26.82 23.08
CA ALA A 166 12.92 28.23 23.49
C ALA A 166 13.20 29.17 22.32
#